data_AF-A0A099KJH9-F1
#
_entry.id   AF-A0A099KJH9-F1
#
_cell.length_a   1.000
_cell.length_b   1.000
_cell.length_c   1.000
_cell.angle_alpha   90.00
_cell.angle_beta   90.00
_cell.angle_gamma   90.00
#
_symmetry.space_group_name_H-M   'P 1'
#
loop_
_entity.id
_entity.type
_entity.pdbx_description
1 polymer ?
#
loop_
_entity_poly.entity_id
_entity_poly.type
_entity_poly.pdbx_seq_one_letter_code
_entity_poly.pdbx_strand_id
1 'polypeptide(L)'
;MKPLHMTIVLLLLGISTALLGLSIMLLGPHKHITLTTDFYLITEVLPANIFNLLAALALITSATLAFLSIKKESLIPILGYVLIATSLVPLGSLLSNSMWIASMGGFPVIGSGQGVIKYFALLSIGILLSKRTLSPRISAWLSIFPVLLVLLWIGGMKFTLLEAQGIEALVKSSPFMGWMYGFFSIQTTSNIIGVYDLIAVVLLILAMYYPKLITPAILMSGMVFVVTQSFLVTFPGSLSSETILSTTGHFLIKDLWFLVCLFFYYSALISLEQNS
;
A
#
# COMPACT_ATOMS: atom_id res chain seq x y z
N MET A 1 -14.58 6.93 24.92
CA MET A 1 -13.81 5.75 24.48
C MET A 1 -13.73 5.80 22.97
N LYS A 2 -12.54 5.64 22.40
CA LYS A 2 -12.36 5.64 20.94
C LYS A 2 -13.13 4.45 20.33
N PRO A 3 -13.82 4.61 19.20
CA PRO A 3 -14.45 3.48 18.54
C PRO A 3 -13.41 2.40 18.18
N LEU A 4 -13.76 1.13 18.40
CA LEU A 4 -12.86 -0.02 18.16
C LEU A 4 -12.20 0.03 16.77
N HIS A 5 -12.94 0.48 15.75
CA HIS A 5 -12.45 0.61 14.38
C HIS A 5 -11.25 1.58 14.25
N MET A 6 -11.26 2.72 14.95
CA MET A 6 -10.15 3.66 14.89
C MET A 6 -8.90 3.13 15.59
N THR A 7 -9.06 2.29 16.62
CA THR A 7 -7.92 1.61 17.26
C THR A 7 -7.25 0.64 16.29
N ILE A 8 -8.03 -0.14 15.53
CA ILE A 8 -7.49 -1.07 14.51
C ILE A 8 -6.74 -0.28 13.43
N VAL A 9 -7.32 0.81 12.91
CA VAL A 9 -6.65 1.68 11.93
C VAL A 9 -5.29 2.16 12.44
N LEU A 10 -5.24 2.67 13.68
CA LEU A 10 -4.00 3.17 14.27
C LEU A 10 -2.98 2.06 14.54
N LEU A 11 -3.42 0.85 14.89
CA LEU A 11 -2.53 -0.30 15.05
C LEU A 11 -1.93 -0.74 13.72
N LEU A 12 -2.73 -0.85 12.65
CA LEU A 12 -2.25 -1.21 11.32
C LEU A 12 -1.24 -0.19 10.79
N LEU A 13 -1.52 1.11 10.97
CA LEU A 13 -0.60 2.19 10.62
C LEU A 13 0.68 2.13 11.47
N GLY A 14 0.55 1.98 12.78
CA GLY A 14 1.66 1.92 13.71
C GLY A 14 2.60 0.77 13.39
N ILE A 15 2.07 -0.44 13.22
CA ILE A 15 2.85 -1.65 12.94
C ILE A 15 3.53 -1.55 11.57
N SER A 16 2.79 -1.18 10.52
CA SER A 16 3.36 -1.09 9.17
C SER A 16 4.46 -0.05 9.06
N THR A 17 4.25 1.16 9.61
CA THR A 17 5.25 2.23 9.58
C THR A 17 6.42 1.98 10.52
N ALA A 18 6.21 1.30 11.67
CA ALA A 18 7.29 0.89 12.56
C ALA A 18 8.22 -0.13 11.88
N LEU A 19 7.66 -1.21 11.34
CA LEU A 19 8.43 -2.25 10.68
C LEU A 19 9.18 -1.71 9.47
N LEU A 20 8.51 -0.90 8.64
CA LEU A 20 9.16 -0.28 7.49
C LEU A 20 10.25 0.72 7.89
N GLY A 21 9.99 1.59 8.88
CA GLY A 21 10.94 2.59 9.35
C GLY A 21 12.18 1.98 10.00
N LEU A 22 11.99 1.00 10.90
CA LEU A 22 13.09 0.25 11.51
C LEU A 22 13.89 -0.53 10.46
N SER A 23 13.20 -1.15 9.50
CA SER A 23 13.86 -1.89 8.44
C SER A 23 14.71 -0.99 7.53
N ILE A 24 14.20 0.17 7.14
CA ILE A 24 14.95 1.16 6.36
C ILE A 24 16.15 1.69 7.16
N MET A 25 15.99 1.90 8.47
CA MET A 25 17.09 2.33 9.34
C MET A 25 18.24 1.33 9.34
N LEU A 26 17.93 0.03 9.41
CA LEU A 26 18.91 -1.06 9.42
C LEU A 26 19.51 -1.33 8.04
N LEU A 27 18.71 -1.22 6.96
CA LEU A 27 19.14 -1.49 5.60
C LEU A 27 20.20 -0.50 5.09
N GLY A 28 20.16 0.75 5.57
CA GLY A 28 21.03 1.80 5.06
C GLY A 28 20.62 2.27 3.65
N PRO A 29 21.49 3.06 2.98
CA PRO A 29 21.23 3.57 1.64
C PRO A 29 20.94 2.45 0.65
N HIS A 30 19.83 2.58 -0.07
CA HIS A 30 19.37 1.57 -1.01
C HIS A 30 18.72 2.23 -2.22
N LYS A 31 18.51 1.44 -3.27
CA LYS A 31 18.07 1.89 -4.60
C LYS A 31 16.88 2.87 -4.56
N HIS A 32 15.86 2.64 -3.72
CA HIS A 32 14.68 3.50 -3.68
C HIS A 32 14.97 4.90 -3.11
N ILE A 33 15.89 5.03 -2.17
CA ILE A 33 16.35 6.34 -1.67
C ILE A 33 17.08 7.07 -2.79
N THR A 34 18.06 6.42 -3.43
CA THR A 34 18.83 7.00 -4.52
C THR A 34 17.95 7.44 -5.69
N LEU A 35 17.01 6.59 -6.14
CA LEU A 35 16.08 6.95 -7.20
C LEU A 35 15.21 8.17 -6.84
N THR A 36 14.88 8.33 -5.57
CA THR A 36 14.08 9.47 -5.10
C THR A 36 14.93 10.73 -5.02
N THR A 37 16.15 10.66 -4.49
CA THR A 37 17.05 11.81 -4.38
C THR A 37 17.55 12.27 -5.75
N ASP A 38 17.76 11.34 -6.68
CA ASP A 38 18.14 11.64 -8.07
C ASP A 38 17.03 12.42 -8.78
N PHE A 39 15.78 12.01 -8.59
CA PHE A 39 14.62 12.71 -9.15
C PHE A 39 14.53 14.17 -8.67
N TYR A 40 14.81 14.41 -7.38
CA TYR A 40 14.81 15.76 -6.82
C TYR A 40 16.12 16.53 -7.06
N LEU A 41 17.11 15.93 -7.73
CA LEU A 41 18.43 16.51 -7.96
C LEU A 41 19.16 16.89 -6.65
N ILE A 42 18.95 16.11 -5.59
CA ILE A 42 19.52 16.35 -4.25
C ILE A 42 20.53 15.28 -3.81
N THR A 43 20.83 14.29 -4.65
CA THR A 43 21.75 13.19 -4.30
C THR A 43 23.14 13.69 -3.85
N GLU A 44 23.65 14.75 -4.48
CA GLU A 44 24.96 15.33 -4.16
C GLU A 44 24.91 16.34 -2.99
N VAL A 45 23.71 16.71 -2.52
CA VAL A 45 23.55 17.74 -1.48
C VAL A 45 23.87 17.20 -0.09
N LEU A 46 23.53 15.94 0.18
CA LEU A 46 23.80 15.26 1.45
C LEU A 46 24.22 13.81 1.20
N PRO A 47 25.04 13.20 2.09
CA PRO A 47 25.34 11.78 2.02
C PRO A 47 24.07 10.92 2.03
N ALA A 48 24.05 9.84 1.24
CA ALA A 48 22.90 8.94 1.12
C ALA A 48 22.42 8.35 2.47
N ASN A 49 23.35 8.18 3.42
CA ASN A 49 23.03 7.77 4.80
C ASN A 49 22.06 8.74 5.50
N ILE A 50 22.19 10.05 5.23
CA ILE A 50 21.32 11.06 5.82
C ILE A 50 19.91 10.96 5.23
N PHE A 51 19.78 10.82 3.91
CA PHE A 51 18.47 10.62 3.28
C PHE A 51 17.78 9.35 3.76
N ASN A 52 18.54 8.26 3.92
CA ASN A 52 18.03 7.03 4.49
C ASN A 52 17.53 7.22 5.94
N LEU A 53 18.32 7.90 6.77
CA LEU A 53 17.95 8.22 8.15
C LEU A 53 16.69 9.10 8.21
N LEU A 54 16.58 10.12 7.36
CA LEU A 54 15.40 10.98 7.29
C LEU A 54 14.14 10.19 6.93
N ALA A 55 14.22 9.28 5.95
CA ALA A 55 13.11 8.41 5.57
C ALA A 55 12.72 7.46 6.71
N ALA A 56 13.69 6.84 7.38
CA ALA A 56 13.46 5.98 8.54
C ALA A 56 12.79 6.74 9.69
N LEU A 57 13.32 7.92 10.04
CA LEU A 57 12.79 8.75 11.12
C LEU A 57 11.36 9.22 10.83
N ALA A 58 11.05 9.63 9.60
CA ALA A 58 9.69 10.03 9.22
C ALA A 58 8.66 8.89 9.46
N LEU A 59 9.03 7.66 9.11
CA LEU A 59 8.19 6.48 9.33
C LEU A 59 8.11 6.09 10.82
N ILE A 60 9.21 6.16 11.57
CA ILE A 60 9.22 5.90 13.01
C ILE A 60 8.39 6.95 13.78
N THR A 61 8.47 8.23 13.37
CA THR A 61 7.61 9.29 13.90
C THR A 61 6.14 9.01 13.60
N SER A 62 5.82 8.59 12.37
CA SER A 62 4.46 8.16 11.99
C SER A 62 3.96 7.03 12.89
N ALA A 63 4.80 6.01 13.13
CA ALA A 63 4.47 4.89 13.99
C ALA A 63 4.21 5.31 15.44
N THR A 64 5.10 6.15 15.97
CA THR A 64 5.02 6.66 17.34
C THR A 64 3.74 7.47 17.53
N LEU A 65 3.43 8.38 16.59
CA LEU A 65 2.20 9.16 16.60
C LEU A 65 0.96 8.27 16.47
N ALA A 66 1.00 7.21 15.64
CA ALA A 66 -0.10 6.25 15.53
C ALA A 66 -0.39 5.52 16.85
N PHE A 67 0.64 4.99 17.52
CA PHE A 67 0.47 4.32 18.81
C PHE A 67 0.04 5.28 19.93
N LEU A 68 0.65 6.46 20.02
CA LEU A 68 0.23 7.48 21.00
C LEU A 68 -1.20 7.96 20.76
N SER A 69 -1.61 8.05 19.49
CA SER A 69 -2.97 8.43 19.11
C SER A 69 -4.03 7.45 19.61
N ILE A 70 -3.68 6.19 19.91
CA ILE A 70 -4.63 5.22 20.50
C ILE A 70 -5.18 5.74 21.83
N LYS A 71 -4.29 6.30 22.67
CA LYS A 71 -4.66 6.87 23.97
C LYS A 71 -5.00 8.36 23.90
N LYS A 72 -4.42 9.11 22.96
CA LYS A 72 -4.53 10.57 22.88
C LYS A 72 -5.02 11.04 21.50
N GLU A 73 -6.32 11.23 21.36
CA GLU A 73 -6.96 11.55 20.06
C GLU A 73 -6.55 12.90 19.47
N SER A 74 -6.06 13.83 20.28
CA SER A 74 -5.57 15.12 19.79
C SER A 74 -4.33 15.01 18.91
N LEU A 75 -3.64 13.86 18.90
CA LEU A 75 -2.49 13.60 18.05
C LEU A 75 -2.87 13.10 16.63
N ILE A 76 -4.12 12.70 16.40
CA ILE A 76 -4.55 12.13 15.10
C ILE A 76 -4.34 13.11 13.93
N PRO A 77 -4.69 14.41 14.02
CA PRO A 77 -4.44 15.32 12.91
C PRO A 77 -2.94 15.53 12.64
N ILE A 78 -2.11 15.50 13.70
CA ILE A 78 -0.65 15.62 13.59
C ILE A 78 -0.10 14.40 12.85
N LEU A 79 -0.54 13.19 13.22
CA LEU A 79 -0.25 11.97 12.46
C LEU A 79 -0.63 12.16 10.99
N GLY A 80 -1.84 12.65 10.71
CA GLY A 80 -2.30 12.90 9.35
C GLY A 80 -1.33 13.77 8.53
N TYR A 81 -0.87 14.89 9.09
CA TYR A 81 0.09 15.78 8.41
C TYR A 81 1.45 15.12 8.19
N VAL A 82 1.94 14.35 9.17
CA VAL A 82 3.20 13.62 9.03
C VAL A 82 3.09 12.54 7.95
N LEU A 83 1.97 11.82 7.87
CA LEU A 83 1.72 10.83 6.81
C LEU A 83 1.68 11.48 5.43
N ILE A 84 1.02 12.64 5.28
CA ILE A 84 1.03 13.42 4.04
C ILE A 84 2.47 13.75 3.64
N ALA A 85 3.23 14.40 4.53
CA ALA A 85 4.62 14.77 4.24
C ALA A 85 5.50 13.56 3.87
N THR A 86 5.39 12.47 4.62
CA THR A 86 6.14 11.22 4.40
C THR A 86 5.80 10.58 3.06
N SER A 87 4.54 10.67 2.62
CA SER A 87 4.08 10.07 1.38
C SER A 87 4.42 10.88 0.12
N LEU A 88 4.44 12.22 0.21
CA LEU A 88 4.65 13.08 -0.96
C LEU A 88 6.04 12.94 -1.57
N VAL A 89 7.07 12.74 -0.74
CA VAL A 89 8.46 12.59 -1.21
C VAL A 89 8.64 11.39 -2.16
N PRO A 90 8.32 10.14 -1.76
CA PRO A 90 8.39 9.03 -2.71
C PRO A 90 7.39 9.18 -3.85
N LEU A 91 6.18 9.72 -3.62
CA LEU A 91 5.21 9.90 -4.71
C LEU A 91 5.70 10.84 -5.81
N GLY A 92 6.45 11.89 -5.46
CA GLY A 92 7.02 12.78 -6.47
C GLY A 92 7.98 12.06 -7.40
N SER A 93 8.80 11.13 -6.87
CA SER A 93 9.75 10.37 -7.69
C SER A 93 9.09 9.40 -8.67
N LEU A 94 7.78 9.16 -8.56
CA LEU A 94 7.01 8.40 -9.54
C LEU A 94 6.97 9.06 -10.93
N LEU A 95 7.19 10.38 -11.01
CA LEU A 95 7.31 11.10 -12.28
C LEU A 95 8.63 10.82 -13.02
N SER A 96 9.59 10.18 -12.35
CA SER A 96 10.86 9.79 -12.97
C SER A 96 10.67 8.63 -13.92
N ASN A 97 11.27 8.71 -15.12
CA ASN A 97 11.35 7.60 -16.07
C ASN A 97 11.99 6.34 -15.47
N SER A 98 12.87 6.49 -14.47
CA SER A 98 13.52 5.36 -13.79
C SER A 98 12.57 4.50 -12.94
N MET A 99 11.35 4.99 -12.66
CA MET A 99 10.30 4.21 -11.99
C MET A 99 9.51 3.31 -12.95
N TRP A 100 9.68 3.49 -14.25
CA TRP A 100 8.92 2.84 -15.32
C TRP A 100 9.82 2.01 -16.22
N ILE A 101 9.25 1.00 -16.88
CA ILE A 101 9.95 0.16 -17.85
C ILE A 101 9.38 0.45 -19.24
N ALA A 102 9.94 1.47 -19.90
CA ALA A 102 9.45 1.95 -21.20
C ALA A 102 9.63 0.95 -22.36
N SER A 103 10.53 -0.04 -22.21
CA SER A 103 10.85 -1.02 -23.25
C SER A 103 9.76 -2.05 -23.53
N MET A 104 8.72 -2.13 -22.68
CA MET A 104 7.70 -3.18 -22.72
C MET A 104 6.50 -2.88 -23.63
N GLY A 105 6.49 -1.74 -24.36
CA GLY A 105 5.51 -1.38 -25.40
C GLY A 105 4.07 -1.90 -25.19
N GLY A 106 3.16 -1.06 -24.68
CA GLY A 106 1.78 -1.45 -24.41
C GLY A 106 1.30 -0.93 -23.06
N PHE A 107 1.09 -1.83 -22.09
CA PHE A 107 0.72 -1.46 -20.72
C PHE A 107 1.89 -0.75 -20.01
N PRO A 108 1.69 0.38 -19.29
CA PRO A 108 2.76 1.07 -18.58
C PRO A 108 3.27 0.26 -17.38
N VAL A 109 4.31 -0.54 -17.62
CA VAL A 109 4.96 -1.37 -16.59
C VAL A 109 5.68 -0.46 -15.59
N ILE A 110 5.20 -0.46 -14.35
CA ILE A 110 5.83 0.26 -13.25
C ILE A 110 6.87 -0.69 -12.63
N GLY A 111 8.15 -0.35 -12.72
CA GLY A 111 9.25 -1.19 -12.26
C GLY A 111 9.47 -1.00 -10.76
N SER A 112 10.55 -0.30 -10.40
CA SER A 112 10.78 0.12 -9.00
C SER A 112 9.65 1.01 -8.45
N GLY A 113 8.81 1.60 -9.30
CA GLY A 113 7.66 2.38 -8.88
C GLY A 113 6.50 1.57 -8.26
N GLN A 114 6.48 0.23 -8.36
CA GLN A 114 5.41 -0.58 -7.71
C GLN A 114 5.37 -0.36 -6.19
N GLY A 115 6.53 -0.21 -5.55
CA GLY A 115 6.60 0.10 -4.13
C GLY A 115 6.28 1.56 -3.80
N VAL A 116 6.37 2.45 -4.79
CA VAL A 116 6.15 3.90 -4.68
C VAL A 116 4.66 4.24 -4.83
N ILE A 117 3.96 3.63 -5.79
CA ILE A 117 2.53 3.87 -6.02
C ILE A 117 1.68 3.56 -4.77
N LYS A 118 2.16 2.66 -3.89
CA LYS A 118 1.48 2.35 -2.62
C LYS A 118 1.44 3.51 -1.63
N TYR A 119 2.32 4.51 -1.75
CA TYR A 119 2.28 5.70 -0.89
C TYR A 119 1.05 6.58 -1.12
N PHE A 120 0.29 6.39 -2.22
CA PHE A 120 -1.02 7.05 -2.39
C PHE A 120 -2.00 6.63 -1.28
N ALA A 121 -1.90 5.41 -0.75
CA ALA A 121 -2.69 4.98 0.40
C ALA A 121 -2.36 5.81 1.64
N LEU A 122 -1.06 5.99 1.91
CA LEU A 122 -0.59 6.77 3.05
C LEU A 122 -0.98 8.25 2.94
N LEU A 123 -0.92 8.82 1.72
CA LEU A 123 -1.40 10.17 1.42
C LEU A 123 -2.90 10.32 1.70
N SER A 124 -3.71 9.40 1.16
CA SER A 124 -5.16 9.38 1.37
C SER A 124 -5.51 9.30 2.86
N ILE A 125 -4.90 8.36 3.58
CA ILE A 125 -5.08 8.19 5.02
C ILE A 125 -4.67 9.46 5.76
N GLY A 126 -3.54 10.06 5.39
CA GLY A 126 -3.10 11.32 5.96
C GLY A 126 -4.14 12.43 5.83
N ILE A 127 -4.73 12.61 4.64
CA ILE A 127 -5.79 13.60 4.38
C ILE A 127 -7.03 13.31 5.24
N LEU A 128 -7.46 12.04 5.31
CA LEU A 128 -8.63 11.61 6.10
C LEU A 128 -8.43 11.82 7.60
N LEU A 129 -7.20 11.66 8.11
CA LEU A 129 -6.88 11.88 9.52
C LEU A 129 -6.67 13.36 9.86
N SER A 130 -6.17 14.17 8.91
CA SER A 130 -5.96 15.61 9.10
C SER A 130 -7.25 16.41 9.10
N LYS A 131 -8.23 16.06 8.26
CA LYS A 131 -9.51 16.78 8.14
C LYS A 131 -10.63 16.07 8.89
N ARG A 132 -11.11 16.70 9.97
CA ARG A 132 -12.18 16.14 10.81
C ARG A 132 -13.57 16.11 10.16
N THR A 133 -13.84 16.92 9.13
CA THR A 133 -15.17 17.08 8.54
C THR A 133 -15.12 17.01 7.00
N LEU A 134 -15.07 15.79 6.48
CA LEU A 134 -15.28 15.51 5.06
C LEU A 134 -16.68 14.90 4.87
N SER A 135 -17.35 15.23 3.77
CA SER A 135 -18.62 14.57 3.46
C SER A 135 -18.39 13.06 3.23
N PRO A 136 -19.34 12.19 3.59
CA PRO A 136 -19.19 10.75 3.40
C PRO A 136 -18.79 10.37 1.96
N ARG A 137 -19.33 11.08 0.95
CA ARG A 137 -18.98 10.85 -0.45
C ARG A 137 -17.52 11.18 -0.79
N ILE A 138 -16.99 12.28 -0.25
CA ILE A 138 -15.59 12.65 -0.44
C ILE A 138 -14.68 11.67 0.31
N SER A 139 -15.04 11.31 1.54
CA SER A 139 -14.31 10.31 2.32
C SER A 139 -14.24 8.97 1.60
N ALA A 140 -15.35 8.51 1.00
CA ALA A 140 -15.39 7.28 0.24
C ALA A 140 -14.44 7.33 -0.97
N TRP A 141 -14.52 8.37 -1.80
CA TRP A 141 -13.65 8.53 -2.96
C TRP A 141 -12.17 8.65 -2.61
N LEU A 142 -11.83 9.46 -1.60
CA LEU A 142 -10.46 9.58 -1.12
C LEU A 142 -9.93 8.22 -0.66
N SER A 143 -10.69 7.51 0.17
CA SER A 143 -10.28 6.21 0.72
C SER A 143 -10.05 5.18 -0.37
N ILE A 144 -10.91 5.13 -1.40
CA ILE A 144 -10.85 4.05 -2.38
C ILE A 144 -9.93 4.31 -3.57
N PHE A 145 -9.68 5.58 -3.90
CA PHE A 145 -8.77 5.96 -4.98
C PHE A 145 -7.43 5.18 -4.97
N PRO A 146 -6.66 5.12 -3.87
CA PRO A 146 -5.40 4.38 -3.86
C PRO A 146 -5.57 2.87 -4.05
N VAL A 147 -6.69 2.29 -3.60
CA VAL A 147 -7.02 0.88 -3.78
C VAL A 147 -7.31 0.59 -5.24
N LEU A 148 -8.16 1.39 -5.89
CA LEU A 148 -8.45 1.28 -7.32
C LEU A 148 -7.18 1.41 -8.14
N LEU A 149 -6.34 2.39 -7.80
CA LEU A 149 -5.09 2.65 -8.50
C LEU A 149 -4.17 1.43 -8.47
N VAL A 150 -3.93 0.83 -7.29
CA VAL A 150 -3.01 -0.31 -7.17
C VAL A 150 -3.58 -1.58 -7.77
N LEU A 151 -4.87 -1.88 -7.56
CA LEU A 151 -5.49 -3.07 -8.15
C LEU A 151 -5.54 -2.96 -9.69
N LEU A 152 -5.87 -1.79 -10.23
CA LEU A 152 -5.87 -1.57 -11.68
C LEU A 152 -4.46 -1.69 -12.25
N TRP A 153 -3.47 -1.05 -11.61
CA TRP A 153 -2.13 -0.96 -12.19
C TRP A 153 -1.34 -2.25 -12.02
N ILE A 154 -1.20 -2.74 -10.78
CA ILE A 154 -0.45 -3.96 -10.49
C ILE A 154 -1.23 -5.19 -10.99
N GLY A 155 -2.57 -5.18 -10.90
CA GLY A 155 -3.41 -6.23 -11.50
C GLY A 155 -3.31 -6.23 -13.03
N GLY A 156 -3.28 -5.05 -13.68
CA GLY A 156 -3.03 -4.93 -15.11
C GLY A 156 -1.65 -5.46 -15.54
N MET A 157 -0.63 -5.31 -14.69
CA MET A 157 0.69 -5.88 -14.95
C MET A 157 0.70 -7.41 -14.94
N LYS A 158 -0.24 -8.08 -14.26
CA LYS A 158 -0.30 -9.55 -14.18
C LYS A 158 -0.44 -10.24 -15.53
N PHE A 159 -0.89 -9.52 -16.54
CA PHE A 159 -0.99 -10.00 -17.92
C PHE A 159 0.34 -9.97 -18.68
N THR A 160 1.41 -9.49 -18.04
CA THR A 160 2.78 -9.48 -18.58
C THR A 160 3.60 -10.65 -18.03
N LEU A 161 4.55 -11.14 -18.83
CA LEU A 161 5.47 -12.19 -18.41
C LEU A 161 6.37 -11.75 -17.24
N LEU A 162 6.80 -10.48 -17.27
CA LEU A 162 7.65 -9.90 -16.23
C LEU A 162 6.99 -10.01 -14.86
N GLU A 163 5.71 -9.62 -14.75
CA GLU A 163 5.00 -9.68 -13.48
C GLU A 163 4.65 -11.12 -13.09
N ALA A 164 4.31 -11.98 -14.06
CA ALA A 164 4.02 -13.39 -13.82
C ALA A 164 5.23 -14.12 -13.19
N GLN A 165 6.44 -13.84 -13.69
CA GLN A 165 7.68 -14.31 -13.09
C GLN A 165 7.96 -13.64 -11.74
N GLY A 166 7.67 -12.35 -11.62
CA GLY A 166 7.90 -11.57 -10.39
C GLY A 166 7.13 -12.10 -9.18
N ILE A 167 5.94 -12.67 -9.37
CA ILE A 167 5.12 -13.22 -8.28
C ILE A 167 5.23 -14.73 -8.08
N GLU A 168 5.95 -15.45 -8.95
CA GLU A 168 5.96 -16.91 -8.94
C GLU A 168 6.35 -17.47 -7.57
N ALA A 169 7.46 -16.98 -7.02
CA ALA A 169 7.96 -17.42 -5.73
C ALA A 169 6.99 -17.12 -4.57
N LEU A 170 6.28 -15.99 -4.63
CA LEU A 170 5.29 -15.58 -3.62
C LEU A 170 4.05 -16.49 -3.66
N VAL A 171 3.53 -16.72 -4.86
CA VAL A 171 2.35 -17.57 -5.07
C VAL A 171 2.68 -19.01 -4.70
N LYS A 172 3.85 -19.52 -5.10
CA LYS A 172 4.29 -20.90 -4.84
C LYS A 172 4.45 -21.19 -3.35
N SER A 173 4.87 -20.20 -2.55
CA SER A 173 5.01 -20.37 -1.11
C SER A 173 3.68 -20.27 -0.35
N SER A 174 2.61 -19.82 -1.00
CA SER A 174 1.33 -19.54 -0.33
C SER A 174 0.45 -20.78 -0.16
N PRO A 175 -0.11 -21.03 1.04
CA PRO A 175 -1.11 -22.08 1.22
C PRO A 175 -2.43 -21.75 0.50
N PHE A 176 -2.71 -20.48 0.23
CA PHE A 176 -3.95 -20.04 -0.41
C PHE A 176 -3.92 -20.14 -1.93
N MET A 177 -2.74 -20.05 -2.54
CA MET A 177 -2.60 -19.96 -4.00
C MET A 177 -1.62 -20.98 -4.61
N GLY A 178 -0.71 -21.57 -3.82
CA GLY A 178 0.37 -22.42 -4.35
C GLY A 178 -0.14 -23.64 -5.10
N TRP A 179 -1.33 -24.14 -4.76
CA TRP A 179 -2.02 -25.22 -5.46
C TRP A 179 -2.33 -24.87 -6.93
N MET A 180 -2.47 -23.59 -7.29
CA MET A 180 -2.79 -23.17 -8.66
C MET A 180 -1.72 -23.63 -9.66
N TYR A 181 -0.44 -23.67 -9.27
CA TYR A 181 0.64 -24.15 -10.12
C TYR A 181 0.63 -25.66 -10.36
N GLY A 182 -0.22 -26.42 -9.67
CA GLY A 182 -0.50 -27.82 -10.01
C GLY A 182 -1.43 -27.97 -11.21
N PHE A 183 -2.22 -26.94 -11.54
CA PHE A 183 -3.24 -26.99 -12.60
C PHE A 183 -2.97 -26.01 -13.74
N PHE A 184 -2.27 -24.91 -13.46
CA PHE A 184 -2.10 -23.78 -14.36
C PHE A 184 -0.62 -23.42 -14.54
N SER A 185 -0.29 -22.87 -15.72
CA SER A 185 1.04 -22.31 -15.98
C SER A 185 1.31 -21.05 -15.16
N ILE A 186 2.59 -20.63 -15.08
CA ILE A 186 2.99 -19.37 -14.41
C ILE A 186 2.17 -18.19 -14.93
N GLN A 187 2.07 -18.04 -16.25
CA GLN A 187 1.31 -16.95 -16.87
C GLN A 187 -0.19 -17.08 -16.62
N THR A 188 -0.76 -18.28 -16.73
CA THR A 188 -2.20 -18.49 -16.51
C THR A 188 -2.61 -18.16 -15.08
N THR A 189 -1.84 -18.59 -14.08
CA THR A 189 -2.06 -18.23 -12.67
C THR A 189 -1.99 -16.72 -12.47
N SER A 190 -0.98 -16.06 -13.05
CA SER A 190 -0.86 -14.60 -12.98
C SER A 190 -2.10 -13.92 -13.59
N ASN A 191 -2.53 -14.35 -14.79
CA ASN A 191 -3.73 -13.80 -15.44
C ASN A 191 -4.99 -13.97 -14.58
N ILE A 192 -5.17 -15.12 -13.91
CA ILE A 192 -6.33 -15.35 -13.02
C ILE A 192 -6.32 -14.33 -11.86
N ILE A 193 -5.16 -14.10 -11.25
CA ILE A 193 -5.01 -13.09 -10.19
C ILE A 193 -5.31 -11.69 -10.75
N GLY A 194 -4.80 -11.35 -11.95
CA GLY A 194 -5.08 -10.09 -12.60
C GLY A 194 -6.57 -9.86 -12.89
N VAL A 195 -7.28 -10.90 -13.36
CA VAL A 195 -8.74 -10.85 -13.56
C VAL A 195 -9.46 -10.63 -12.22
N TYR A 196 -9.04 -11.31 -11.16
CA TYR A 196 -9.59 -11.11 -9.82
C TYR A 196 -9.44 -9.64 -9.37
N ASP A 197 -8.26 -9.06 -9.52
CA ASP A 197 -8.01 -7.66 -9.17
C ASP A 197 -8.89 -6.69 -9.96
N LEU A 198 -9.06 -6.91 -11.27
CA LEU A 198 -9.92 -6.07 -12.12
C LEU A 198 -11.41 -6.19 -11.77
N ILE A 199 -11.89 -7.39 -11.40
CA ILE A 199 -13.26 -7.56 -10.91
C ILE A 199 -13.45 -6.81 -9.58
N ALA A 200 -12.46 -6.87 -8.67
CA ALA A 200 -12.50 -6.13 -7.41
C ALA A 200 -12.60 -4.61 -7.65
N VAL A 201 -11.84 -4.06 -8.61
CA VAL A 201 -11.95 -2.65 -9.03
C VAL A 201 -13.37 -2.30 -9.46
N VAL A 202 -13.99 -3.12 -10.31
CA VAL A 202 -15.37 -2.88 -10.78
C VAL A 202 -16.35 -2.93 -9.61
N LEU A 203 -16.25 -3.93 -8.73
CA LEU A 203 -17.13 -4.04 -7.56
C LEU A 203 -17.00 -2.86 -6.60
N LEU A 204 -15.78 -2.37 -6.35
CA LEU A 204 -15.53 -1.19 -5.52
C LEU A 204 -16.18 0.06 -6.14
N ILE A 205 -16.09 0.26 -7.45
CA ILE A 205 -16.73 1.41 -8.10
C ILE A 205 -18.26 1.28 -8.01
N LEU A 206 -18.81 0.09 -8.26
CA LEU A 206 -20.26 -0.13 -8.21
C LEU A 206 -20.83 -0.01 -6.78
N ALA A 207 -20.06 -0.36 -5.76
CA ALA A 207 -20.46 -0.22 -4.35
C ALA A 207 -20.74 1.25 -3.95
N MET A 208 -20.20 2.23 -4.67
CA MET A 208 -20.55 3.64 -4.48
C MET A 208 -22.02 3.97 -4.80
N TYR A 209 -22.64 3.17 -5.67
CA TYR A 209 -23.98 3.43 -6.21
C TYR A 209 -25.01 2.39 -5.76
N TYR A 210 -24.55 1.19 -5.40
CA TYR A 210 -25.41 0.06 -5.04
C TYR A 210 -25.01 -0.49 -3.65
N PRO A 211 -25.74 -0.16 -2.57
CA PRO A 211 -25.39 -0.57 -1.21
C PRO A 211 -25.24 -2.09 -1.02
N LYS A 212 -26.02 -2.88 -1.78
CA LYS A 212 -25.93 -4.35 -1.79
C LYS A 212 -24.54 -4.88 -2.19
N LEU A 213 -23.73 -4.08 -2.88
CA LEU A 213 -22.40 -4.46 -3.34
C LEU A 213 -21.28 -4.07 -2.36
N ILE A 214 -21.58 -3.34 -1.28
CA ILE A 214 -20.58 -2.91 -0.29
C ILE A 214 -19.82 -4.10 0.29
N THR A 215 -20.55 -5.04 0.89
CA THR A 215 -19.95 -6.22 1.54
C THR A 215 -19.11 -7.06 0.57
N PRO A 216 -19.62 -7.50 -0.61
CA PRO A 216 -18.79 -8.28 -1.53
C PRO A 216 -17.57 -7.50 -2.05
N ALA A 217 -17.69 -6.18 -2.28
CA ALA A 217 -16.56 -5.37 -2.74
C ALA A 217 -15.45 -5.25 -1.68
N ILE A 218 -15.82 -5.03 -0.41
CA ILE A 218 -14.88 -4.99 0.72
C ILE A 218 -14.22 -6.35 0.95
N LEU A 219 -15.01 -7.44 0.93
CA LEU A 219 -14.47 -8.78 1.16
C LEU A 219 -13.51 -9.20 0.05
N MET A 220 -13.88 -9.00 -1.21
CA MET A 220 -13.04 -9.37 -2.35
C MET A 220 -11.73 -8.60 -2.35
N SER A 221 -11.79 -7.26 -2.20
CA SER A 221 -10.61 -6.41 -2.18
C SER A 221 -9.76 -6.66 -0.93
N GLY A 222 -10.40 -6.87 0.22
CA GLY A 222 -9.74 -7.20 1.48
C GLY A 222 -8.97 -8.51 1.38
N MET A 223 -9.53 -9.53 0.71
CA MET A 223 -8.87 -10.81 0.49
C MET A 223 -7.58 -10.66 -0.33
N VAL A 224 -7.53 -9.78 -1.34
CA VAL A 224 -6.27 -9.49 -2.07
C VAL A 224 -5.17 -9.10 -1.08
N PHE A 225 -5.42 -8.11 -0.24
CA PHE A 225 -4.41 -7.60 0.69
C PHE A 225 -4.10 -8.58 1.82
N VAL A 226 -5.09 -9.33 2.31
CA VAL A 226 -4.89 -10.39 3.31
C VAL A 226 -3.99 -11.50 2.77
N VAL A 227 -4.22 -11.96 1.53
CA VAL A 227 -3.34 -12.98 0.96
C VAL A 227 -1.96 -12.40 0.69
N THR A 228 -1.83 -11.15 0.25
CA THR A 228 -0.51 -10.52 0.12
C THR A 228 0.21 -10.40 1.47
N GLN A 229 -0.50 -10.10 2.56
CA GLN A 229 0.09 -10.13 3.90
C GLN A 229 0.53 -11.52 4.33
N SER A 230 -0.18 -12.58 3.90
CA SER A 230 0.24 -13.95 4.20
C SER A 230 1.63 -14.28 3.63
N PHE A 231 2.08 -13.58 2.59
CA PHE A 231 3.42 -13.77 2.02
C PHE A 231 4.54 -13.29 2.95
N LEU A 232 4.29 -12.36 3.89
CA LEU A 232 5.29 -11.98 4.91
C LEU A 232 5.68 -13.16 5.81
N VAL A 233 4.78 -14.12 5.97
CA VAL A 233 4.99 -15.31 6.80
C VAL A 233 5.41 -16.50 5.95
N THR A 234 4.78 -16.65 4.78
CA THR A 234 4.92 -17.86 3.97
C THR A 234 6.10 -17.82 3.00
N PHE A 235 6.53 -16.63 2.56
CA PHE A 235 7.69 -16.46 1.68
C PHE A 235 8.93 -16.09 2.50
N PRO A 236 9.94 -16.98 2.65
CA PRO A 236 11.12 -16.70 3.47
C PRO A 236 11.91 -15.48 3.00
N GLY A 237 11.92 -15.21 1.69
CA GLY A 237 12.60 -14.05 1.12
C GLY A 237 11.93 -12.70 1.41
N SER A 238 10.83 -12.66 2.17
CA SER A 238 10.21 -11.41 2.64
C SER A 238 10.89 -10.85 3.90
N LEU A 239 11.55 -11.69 4.69
CA LEU A 239 12.24 -11.33 5.92
C LEU A 239 13.75 -11.27 5.72
N SER A 240 14.43 -10.54 6.60
CA SER A 240 15.89 -10.40 6.62
C SER A 240 16.37 -10.41 8.06
N SER A 241 17.41 -11.20 8.36
CA SER A 241 18.03 -11.24 9.69
C SER A 241 18.76 -9.92 10.02
N GLU A 242 19.18 -9.18 9.00
CA GLU A 242 19.93 -7.92 9.18
C GLU A 242 19.00 -6.71 9.23
N THR A 243 17.92 -6.75 8.44
CA THR A 243 17.10 -5.57 8.18
C THR A 243 15.65 -5.75 8.58
N ILE A 244 15.27 -6.84 9.27
CA ILE A 244 13.90 -7.25 9.62
C ILE A 244 13.09 -7.66 8.38
N LEU A 245 12.94 -6.77 7.40
CA LEU A 245 12.26 -6.98 6.13
C LEU A 245 13.26 -6.88 4.97
N SER A 246 13.05 -7.69 3.94
CA SER A 246 13.70 -7.53 2.65
C SER A 246 13.00 -6.44 1.81
N THR A 247 13.52 -6.12 0.62
CA THR A 247 12.82 -5.23 -0.34
C THR A 247 11.43 -5.76 -0.70
N THR A 248 11.27 -7.09 -0.81
CA THR A 248 9.96 -7.72 -0.99
C THR A 248 9.10 -7.52 0.25
N GLY A 249 9.64 -7.69 1.45
CA GLY A 249 8.93 -7.39 2.70
C GLY A 249 8.46 -5.93 2.78
N HIS A 250 9.25 -4.96 2.29
CA HIS A 250 8.84 -3.55 2.19
C HIS A 250 7.67 -3.35 1.24
N PHE A 251 7.62 -4.10 0.14
CA PHE A 251 6.49 -4.04 -0.78
C PHE A 251 5.23 -4.65 -0.15
N LEU A 252 5.36 -5.78 0.54
CA LEU A 252 4.24 -6.50 1.15
C LEU A 252 3.64 -5.73 2.33
N ILE A 253 4.46 -5.25 3.28
CA ILE A 253 3.95 -4.60 4.52
C ILE A 253 3.09 -3.36 4.26
N LYS A 254 3.31 -2.69 3.12
CA LYS A 254 2.54 -1.51 2.70
C LYS A 254 1.08 -1.85 2.40
N ASP A 255 0.73 -3.11 2.14
CA ASP A 255 -0.66 -3.47 1.85
C ASP A 255 -1.59 -3.35 3.07
N LEU A 256 -1.04 -3.27 4.29
CA LEU A 256 -1.80 -2.88 5.46
C LEU A 256 -2.42 -1.48 5.33
N TRP A 257 -1.82 -0.58 4.55
CA TRP A 257 -2.39 0.74 4.28
C TRP A 257 -3.67 0.63 3.43
N PHE A 258 -3.74 -0.30 2.49
CA PHE A 258 -4.97 -0.51 1.72
C PHE A 258 -6.10 -1.12 2.56
N LEU A 259 -5.78 -1.98 3.53
CA LEU A 259 -6.79 -2.44 4.51
C LEU A 259 -7.36 -1.25 5.30
N VAL A 260 -6.52 -0.31 5.73
CA VAL A 260 -6.97 0.94 6.37
C VAL A 260 -7.86 1.77 5.44
N CYS A 261 -7.47 1.92 4.17
CA CYS A 261 -8.30 2.55 3.14
C CYS A 261 -9.67 1.88 2.99
N LEU A 262 -9.72 0.53 2.93
CA LEU A 262 -10.98 -0.21 2.85
C LEU A 262 -11.86 -0.01 4.09
N PHE A 263 -11.28 0.11 5.28
CA PHE A 263 -12.03 0.44 6.49
C PHE A 263 -12.67 1.83 6.42
N PHE A 264 -11.91 2.85 5.99
CA PHE A 264 -12.47 4.20 5.81
C PHE A 264 -13.53 4.23 4.72
N TYR A 265 -13.30 3.50 3.63
CA TYR A 265 -14.26 3.36 2.53
C TYR A 265 -15.58 2.76 3.02
N TYR A 266 -15.53 1.62 3.71
CA TYR A 266 -16.71 0.97 4.29
C TYR A 266 -17.48 1.91 5.23
N SER A 267 -16.77 2.56 6.18
CA SER A 267 -17.37 3.51 7.12
C SER A 267 -18.09 4.67 6.41
N ALA A 268 -17.46 5.19 5.34
CA ALA A 268 -18.03 6.26 4.54
C ALA A 268 -19.28 5.83 3.75
N LEU A 269 -19.30 4.60 3.20
CA LEU A 269 -20.47 4.08 2.48
C LEU A 269 -21.66 3.79 3.40
N ILE A 270 -21.44 3.20 4.57
CA ILE A 270 -22.52 3.00 5.56
C ILE A 270 -23.11 4.35 5.98
N SER A 271 -22.27 5.37 6.12
CA SER A 271 -22.73 6.73 6.41
C SER A 271 -23.52 7.35 5.24
N LEU A 272 -23.25 6.99 3.98
CA LEU A 272 -24.03 7.45 2.82
C LEU A 272 -25.42 6.81 2.79
N GLU A 273 -25.50 5.50 3.03
CA GLU A 273 -26.76 4.74 3.04
C GLU A 273 -27.71 5.22 4.14
N GLN A 274 -27.19 5.60 5.31
CA GLN A 274 -28.01 6.16 6.40
C GLN A 274 -28.57 7.55 6.09
N ASN A 275 -28.01 8.26 5.10
CA ASN A 275 -28.38 9.63 4.73
C ASN A 275 -29.18 9.71 3.41
N SER A 276 -29.47 8.57 2.76
CA SER A 276 -30.22 8.46 1.50
C SER A 276 -31.63 7.92 1.71
#